data_AF-A0A127SNW5-F1
#
_entry.id   AF-A0A127SNW5-F1
#
_cell.length_a   1.000
_cell.length_b   1.000
_cell.length_c   1.000
_cell.angle_alpha   90.00
_cell.angle_beta   90.00
_cell.angle_gamma   90.00
#
_symmetry.space_group_name_H-M   'P 1'
#
loop_
_entity.id
_entity.type
_entity.pdbx_description
1 polymer ?
#
loop_
_entity_poly.entity_id
_entity_poly.type
_entity_poly.pdbx_seq_one_letter_code
_entity_poly.pdbx_strand_id
1 'polypeptide(L)' 'MSKQHTPFRFETVGSFLRPDYLKKARLDFENGKITKEELTAVEDKAILDLVAKQ' A
#
# COMPACT_ATOMS: atom_id res chain seq x y z
N MET A 1 32.38 -28.56 4.23
CA MET A 1 32.08 -27.34 3.46
C MET A 1 30.64 -26.91 3.78
N SER A 2 30.44 -26.18 4.87
CA SER A 2 29.12 -25.67 5.26
C SER A 2 28.68 -24.63 4.23
N LYS A 3 27.58 -24.92 3.52
CA LYS A 3 26.98 -24.06 2.51
C LYS A 3 26.46 -22.81 3.23
N GLN A 4 27.26 -21.75 3.27
CA GLN A 4 26.84 -20.45 3.81
C GLN A 4 25.80 -19.86 2.86
N HIS A 5 24.53 -20.18 3.09
CA HIS A 5 23.42 -19.39 2.56
C HIS A 5 23.41 -18.09 3.35
N THR A 6 24.10 -17.06 2.84
CA THR A 6 23.90 -15.69 3.31
C THR A 6 22.43 -15.35 3.13
N PRO A 7 21.68 -15.05 4.21
CA PRO A 7 20.28 -14.71 4.10
C PRO A 7 20.22 -13.26 3.63
N PHE A 8 20.31 -13.03 2.33
CA PHE A 8 20.04 -11.71 1.77
C PHE A 8 18.54 -11.43 1.91
N ARG A 9 18.12 -11.06 3.13
CA ARG A 9 16.79 -10.55 3.41
C ARG A 9 16.74 -9.13 2.89
N PHE A 10 16.17 -8.96 1.71
CA PHE A 10 15.78 -7.65 1.22
C PHE A 10 14.46 -7.30 1.90
N GLU A 11 14.53 -6.55 2.99
CA GLU A 11 13.35 -5.93 3.59
C GLU A 11 13.17 -4.56 2.95
N THR A 12 12.03 -4.35 2.27
CA THR A 12 11.74 -3.08 1.61
C THR A 12 11.45 -2.02 2.68
N VAL A 13 12.48 -1.28 3.11
CA VAL A 13 12.34 -0.17 4.06
C VAL A 13 11.89 1.09 3.32
N GLY A 14 10.62 1.49 3.47
CA GLY A 14 10.09 2.74 2.92
C GLY A 14 8.58 2.77 2.76
N SER A 15 8.03 3.97 2.50
CA SER A 15 6.66 4.10 2.02
C SER A 15 6.61 3.54 0.60
N PHE A 16 5.89 2.44 0.38
CA PHE A 16 5.55 2.02 -0.97
C PHE A 16 4.85 3.16 -1.72
N LEU A 17 5.04 3.19 -3.04
CA LEU A 17 4.45 4.22 -3.89
C LEU A 17 2.95 4.26 -3.64
N ARG A 18 2.46 5.35 -3.02
CA ARG A 18 1.03 5.49 -2.73
C ARG A 18 0.27 5.41 -4.05
N PRO A 19 -0.64 4.44 -4.20
CA PRO A 19 -1.36 4.28 -5.45
C PRO A 19 -2.17 5.52 -5.80
N ASP A 20 -2.29 5.80 -7.09
CA ASP A 20 -2.98 6.99 -7.59
C ASP A 20 -4.45 7.06 -7.16
N TYR A 21 -5.10 5.91 -6.96
CA TYR A 21 -6.48 5.86 -6.47
C TYR A 21 -6.60 6.28 -5.00
N LEU A 22 -5.58 6.08 -4.16
CA LEU A 22 -5.56 6.49 -2.76
C LEU A 22 -5.39 8.02 -2.66
N LYS A 23 -4.58 8.60 -3.57
CA LYS A 23 -4.50 10.06 -3.73
C LYS A 23 -5.82 10.65 -4.21
N LYS A 24 -6.48 10.02 -5.20
CA LYS A 24 -7.79 10.46 -5.68
C LYS A 24 -8.85 10.39 -4.59
N ALA A 25 -8.92 9.28 -3.83
CA ALA A 25 -9.85 9.15 -2.72
C ALA A 25 -9.63 10.22 -1.65
N ARG A 26 -8.37 10.53 -1.28
CA ARG A 26 -8.09 11.65 -0.38
C ARG A 26 -8.61 12.99 -0.92
N LEU A 27 -8.39 13.26 -2.20
CA LEU A 27 -8.88 14.46 -2.89
C LEU A 27 -10.41 14.51 -2.94
N ASP A 28 -11.07 13.38 -3.19
CA ASP A 28 -12.53 13.28 -3.21
C ASP A 28 -13.13 13.43 -1.81
N PHE A 29 -12.42 12.96 -0.76
CA PHE A 29 -12.80 13.17 0.64
C PHE A 29 -12.65 14.63 1.06
N GLU A 30 -11.55 15.29 0.67
CA GLU A 30 -11.38 16.74 0.87
C GLU A 30 -12.42 17.55 0.11
N ASN A 31 -12.85 17.09 -1.07
CA ASN A 31 -13.94 17.69 -1.83
C ASN A 31 -15.34 17.32 -1.32
N GLY A 32 -15.46 16.51 -0.25
CA GLY A 32 -16.75 16.09 0.32
C GLY A 32 -17.58 15.18 -0.58
N LYS A 33 -16.96 14.54 -1.58
CA LYS A 33 -17.64 13.61 -2.51
C LYS A 33 -17.78 12.20 -1.95
N ILE A 34 -16.86 11.79 -1.08
CA ILE A 34 -16.86 10.46 -0.47
C ILE A 34 -16.88 10.55 1.04
N THR A 35 -17.46 9.56 1.70
CA THR A 35 -17.47 9.47 3.16
C THR A 35 -16.16 8.87 3.68
N LYS A 36 -15.92 8.99 4.98
CA LYS A 36 -14.74 8.39 5.63
C LYS A 36 -14.72 6.87 5.46
N GLU A 37 -15.88 6.24 5.43
CA GLU A 37 -16.04 4.79 5.23
C GLU A 37 -15.58 4.36 3.84
N GLU A 38 -15.94 5.12 2.81
CA GLU A 38 -15.50 4.88 1.43
C GLU A 38 -13.99 5.10 1.28
N LEU A 39 -13.44 6.14 1.92
CA LEU A 39 -11.99 6.37 1.94
C LEU A 39 -11.24 5.19 2.58
N THR A 40 -11.76 4.66 3.69
CA THR A 40 -11.17 3.51 4.40
C THR A 40 -11.24 2.25 3.53
N ALA A 41 -12.35 2.00 2.84
CA ALA A 41 -12.49 0.86 1.94
C ALA A 41 -11.53 0.94 0.73
N VAL A 42 -11.24 2.15 0.23
CA VAL A 42 -10.25 2.36 -0.83
C VAL A 42 -8.82 2.15 -0.32
N GLU A 43 -8.52 2.58 0.91
CA GLU A 43 -7.23 2.31 1.57
C GLU A 43 -7.03 0.81 1.82
N ASP A 44 -8.05 0.07 2.26
CA ASP A 44 -7.99 -1.38 2.48
C ASP A 44 -7.78 -2.15 1.18
N LYS A 45 -8.50 -1.79 0.11
CA LYS A 45 -8.24 -2.33 -1.24
C LYS A 45 -6.81 -2.05 -1.67
N ALA A 46 -6.25 -0.91 -1.25
CA ALA A 46 -4.89 -0.57 -1.59
C ALA A 46 -3.86 -1.49 -0.96
N ILE A 47 -4.08 -1.78 0.32
CA ILE A 47 -3.24 -2.65 1.10
C ILE A 47 -3.31 -4.07 0.52
N LEU A 48 -4.50 -4.56 0.17
CA LEU A 48 -4.68 -5.87 -0.45
C LEU A 48 -3.96 -6.00 -1.80
N ASP A 49 -4.08 -5.01 -2.67
CA ASP A 49 -3.42 -5.01 -3.99
C ASP A 49 -1.88 -4.95 -3.85
N LEU A 50 -1.40 -4.24 -2.84
CA LEU A 50 0.03 -4.14 -2.53
C LEU A 50 0.57 -5.45 -1.96
N VAL A 51 -0.15 -6.08 -1.04
CA VAL A 51 0.19 -7.39 -0.47
C VAL A 51 0.16 -8.47 -1.55
N ALA A 52 -0.79 -8.42 -2.49
CA ALA A 52 -0.85 -9.37 -3.61
C ALA A 52 0.32 -9.23 -4.60
N LYS A 53 1.00 -8.09 -4.62
CA LYS A 53 2.17 -7.82 -5.47
C LYS A 53 3.50 -8.27 -4.88
N GLN A 54 3.54 -8.65 -3.61
CA GLN A 54 4.75 -9.02 -2.88
C GLN A 54 5.12 -10.51 -3.05
#